data_AF-A0A194S8M3-F1
#
_entry.id   AF-A0A194S8M3-F1
#
_cell.length_a   1.000
_cell.length_b   1.000
_cell.length_c   1.000
_cell.angle_alpha   90.00
_cell.angle_beta   90.00
_cell.angle_gamma   90.00
#
_symmetry.space_group_name_H-M   'P 1'
#
loop_
_entity.id
_entity.type
_entity.pdbx_description
1 polymer ?
#
loop_
_entity_poly.entity_id
_entity_poly.type
_entity_poly.pdbx_seq_one_letter_code
_entity_poly.pdbx_strand_id
1 'polypeptide(L)'
;LILVALLSGADYDTQGLERVGVTISVALAKGGFATELLDGVRRLRDSPAPDDLEHFLAEWRTSVADELRTNSRGLMSRREKKLADTVERATAFPSLKIVDFYLDPRVSDPRAADYTAPTWDRQLDLGALADFAQRKFEWGHVELESKLRNKVWLGLALREARRAALAADSERSHASPSRPAPSGSTPPVPSGWIAAVRDLKVDTTTGLVPSYRVELSAAVFDA
;
A
#
# COMPACT_ATOMS: atom_id res chain seq x y z
N LEU A 1 2.37 -15.40 -3.03
CA LEU A 1 2.85 -14.42 -4.04
C LEU A 1 4.34 -14.58 -4.33
N ILE A 2 5.22 -14.69 -3.32
CA ILE A 2 6.68 -14.85 -3.53
C ILE A 2 7.00 -16.02 -4.47
N LEU A 3 6.47 -17.23 -4.21
CA LEU A 3 6.68 -18.38 -5.11
C LEU A 3 6.19 -18.11 -6.55
N VAL A 4 5.11 -17.34 -6.71
CA VAL A 4 4.61 -16.97 -8.04
C VAL A 4 5.63 -16.12 -8.77
N ALA A 5 6.14 -15.08 -8.12
CA ALA A 5 7.19 -14.23 -8.66
C ALA A 5 8.47 -14.99 -9.01
N LEU A 6 8.89 -15.94 -8.16
CA LEU A 6 10.06 -16.78 -8.42
C LEU A 6 9.86 -17.69 -9.64
N LEU A 7 8.68 -18.30 -9.78
CA LEU A 7 8.43 -19.28 -10.83
C LEU A 7 8.10 -18.65 -12.19
N SER A 8 7.21 -17.64 -12.23
CA SER A 8 6.74 -17.05 -13.49
C SER A 8 7.48 -15.79 -13.92
N GLY A 9 8.43 -15.36 -13.11
CA GLY A 9 9.12 -14.09 -13.26
C GLY A 9 8.33 -12.90 -12.70
N ALA A 10 9.08 -11.89 -12.27
CA ALA A 10 8.64 -10.60 -11.74
C ALA A 10 9.79 -9.57 -11.85
N ASP A 11 9.72 -8.48 -11.10
CA ASP A 11 10.65 -7.35 -11.24
C ASP A 11 12.12 -7.68 -10.95
N TYR A 12 12.41 -8.63 -10.04
CA TYR A 12 13.79 -9.01 -9.68
C TYR A 12 14.40 -10.09 -10.59
N ASP A 13 13.54 -10.88 -11.25
CA ASP A 13 13.89 -11.87 -12.25
C ASP A 13 12.72 -12.00 -13.20
N THR A 14 12.83 -11.39 -14.38
CA THR A 14 11.72 -11.32 -15.34
C THR A 14 11.44 -12.64 -16.04
N GLN A 15 12.35 -13.62 -15.97
CA GLN A 15 12.24 -14.88 -16.66
C GLN A 15 11.63 -15.96 -15.76
N GLY A 16 12.02 -15.99 -14.48
CA GLY A 16 11.68 -17.09 -13.59
C GLY A 16 12.15 -18.44 -14.17
N LEU A 17 11.33 -19.49 -14.01
CA LEU A 17 11.59 -20.77 -14.65
C LEU A 17 10.96 -20.84 -16.04
N GLU A 18 11.74 -21.36 -17.00
CA GLU A 18 11.30 -21.47 -18.39
C GLU A 18 9.93 -22.16 -18.51
N ARG A 19 8.97 -21.45 -19.12
CA ARG A 19 7.60 -21.91 -19.41
C ARG A 19 6.73 -22.20 -18.18
N VAL A 20 7.17 -21.85 -16.96
CA VAL A 20 6.31 -21.94 -15.77
C VAL A 20 5.45 -20.67 -15.68
N GLY A 21 4.24 -20.72 -16.23
CA GLY A 21 3.32 -19.58 -16.22
C GLY A 21 2.58 -19.38 -14.89
N VAL A 22 1.99 -18.18 -14.72
CA VAL A 22 1.27 -17.76 -13.50
C VAL A 22 0.22 -18.76 -13.01
N THR A 23 -0.52 -19.43 -13.91
CA THR A 23 -1.54 -20.41 -13.55
C THR A 23 -0.96 -21.60 -12.78
N ILE A 24 0.17 -22.13 -13.25
CA ILE A 24 0.87 -23.24 -12.59
C ILE A 24 1.50 -22.76 -11.28
N SER A 25 2.13 -21.59 -11.30
CA SER A 25 2.74 -21.03 -10.09
C SER A 25 1.73 -20.77 -8.98
N VAL A 26 0.53 -20.29 -9.31
CA VAL A 26 -0.57 -20.10 -8.35
C VAL A 26 -1.08 -21.45 -7.84
N ALA A 27 -1.21 -22.46 -8.70
CA ALA A 27 -1.60 -23.81 -8.29
C ALA A 27 -0.60 -24.41 -7.29
N LEU A 28 0.70 -24.32 -7.58
CA LEU A 28 1.76 -24.75 -6.67
C LEU A 28 1.74 -23.96 -5.36
N ALA A 29 1.55 -22.64 -5.42
CA ALA A 29 1.45 -21.82 -4.21
C ALA A 29 0.26 -22.20 -3.33
N LYS A 30 -0.92 -22.48 -3.93
CA LYS A 30 -2.09 -22.99 -3.22
C LYS A 30 -1.88 -24.41 -2.66
N GLY A 31 -1.04 -25.20 -3.31
CA GLY A 31 -0.67 -26.55 -2.91
C GLY A 31 0.31 -26.67 -1.75
N GLY A 32 0.71 -25.54 -1.15
CA GLY A 32 1.57 -25.51 0.04
C GLY A 32 3.07 -25.32 -0.24
N PHE A 33 3.51 -25.48 -1.49
CA PHE A 33 4.94 -25.40 -1.85
C PHE A 33 5.58 -24.05 -1.54
N ALA A 34 4.81 -22.97 -1.51
CA ALA A 34 5.31 -21.65 -1.12
C ALA A 34 5.68 -21.62 0.36
N THR A 35 4.82 -22.16 1.22
CA THR A 35 5.06 -22.21 2.68
C THR A 35 6.22 -23.14 2.99
N GLU A 36 6.22 -24.34 2.38
CA GLU A 36 7.31 -25.32 2.53
C GLU A 36 8.67 -24.70 2.20
N LEU A 37 8.78 -24.01 1.05
CA LEU A 37 10.01 -23.33 0.63
C LEU A 37 10.45 -22.27 1.65
N LEU A 38 9.54 -21.37 2.01
CA LEU A 38 9.87 -20.22 2.85
C LEU A 38 10.23 -20.62 4.27
N ASP A 39 9.51 -21.58 4.84
CA ASP A 39 9.79 -22.07 6.20
C ASP A 39 11.09 -22.86 6.25
N GLY A 40 11.37 -23.68 5.24
CA GLY A 40 12.65 -24.37 5.12
C GLY A 40 13.82 -23.41 4.93
N VAL A 41 13.70 -22.41 4.05
CA VAL A 41 14.70 -21.36 3.88
C VAL A 41 14.95 -20.61 5.19
N ARG A 42 13.90 -20.19 5.91
CA ARG A 42 14.07 -19.50 7.21
C ARG A 42 14.75 -20.36 8.25
N ARG A 43 14.40 -21.64 8.32
CA ARG A 43 14.94 -22.58 9.31
C ARG A 43 16.41 -22.92 9.07
N LEU A 44 16.82 -23.07 7.81
CA LEU A 44 18.13 -23.60 7.44
C LEU A 44 19.15 -22.54 7.03
N ARG A 45 18.73 -21.28 6.90
CA ARG A 45 19.62 -20.17 6.52
C ARG A 45 20.82 -20.00 7.44
N ASP A 46 20.60 -20.13 8.75
CA ASP A 46 21.63 -20.00 9.78
C ASP A 46 22.14 -21.37 10.26
N SER A 47 21.91 -22.44 9.48
CA SER A 47 22.40 -23.77 9.84
C SER A 47 23.94 -23.77 9.89
N PRO A 48 24.57 -24.38 10.92
CA PRO A 48 26.02 -24.49 11.00
C PRO A 48 26.59 -25.47 9.96
N ALA A 49 25.76 -26.28 9.31
CA ALA A 49 26.16 -27.16 8.23
C ALA A 49 25.94 -26.46 6.86
N PRO A 50 27.01 -26.21 6.09
CA PRO A 50 26.93 -25.38 4.88
C PRO A 50 26.06 -25.96 3.76
N ASP A 51 25.84 -27.28 3.73
CA ASP A 51 25.13 -27.97 2.65
C ASP A 51 23.63 -28.23 2.94
N ASP A 52 23.18 -28.00 4.18
CA ASP A 52 21.81 -28.33 4.60
C ASP A 52 20.75 -27.61 3.76
N LEU A 53 20.99 -26.33 3.48
CA LEU A 53 20.06 -25.51 2.73
C LEU A 53 19.99 -25.98 1.27
N GLU A 54 21.12 -26.28 0.65
CA GLU A 54 21.13 -26.77 -0.74
C GLU A 54 20.47 -28.14 -0.86
N HIS A 55 20.70 -29.03 0.12
CA HIS A 55 20.03 -30.33 0.17
C HIS A 55 18.51 -30.17 0.30
N PHE A 56 18.04 -29.32 1.21
CA PHE A 56 16.62 -29.01 1.34
C PHE A 56 16.02 -28.42 0.05
N LEU A 57 16.72 -27.49 -0.61
CA LEU A 57 16.26 -26.92 -1.88
C LEU A 57 16.18 -27.98 -2.97
N ALA A 58 17.11 -28.93 -3.01
CA ALA A 58 17.07 -30.06 -3.93
C ALA A 58 15.84 -30.95 -3.66
N GLU A 59 15.60 -31.34 -2.42
CA GLU A 59 14.42 -32.14 -2.04
C GLU A 59 13.11 -31.42 -2.36
N TRP A 60 13.04 -30.11 -2.07
CA TRP A 60 11.89 -29.29 -2.37
C TRP A 60 11.63 -29.21 -3.89
N ARG A 61 12.68 -29.01 -4.71
CA ARG A 61 12.58 -29.04 -6.18
C ARG A 61 12.05 -30.39 -6.67
N THR A 62 12.56 -31.50 -6.11
CA THR A 62 12.07 -32.86 -6.42
C THR A 62 10.59 -33.00 -6.07
N SER A 63 10.15 -32.52 -4.91
CA SER A 63 8.73 -32.58 -4.52
C SER A 63 7.82 -31.79 -5.46
N VAL A 64 8.25 -30.59 -5.87
CA VAL A 64 7.54 -29.78 -6.88
C VAL A 64 7.48 -30.52 -8.22
N ALA A 65 8.60 -31.10 -8.66
CA ALA A 65 8.67 -31.83 -9.92
C ALA A 65 7.79 -33.08 -9.91
N ASP A 66 7.75 -33.82 -8.82
CA ASP A 66 6.89 -34.99 -8.65
C ASP A 66 5.41 -34.62 -8.72
N GLU A 67 5.01 -33.51 -8.08
CA GLU A 67 3.64 -33.03 -8.18
C GLU A 67 3.32 -32.55 -9.61
N LEU A 68 4.23 -31.86 -10.29
CA LEU A 68 4.03 -31.49 -11.71
C LEU A 68 3.91 -32.73 -12.62
N ARG A 69 4.68 -33.78 -12.34
CA ARG A 69 4.73 -35.02 -13.14
C ARG A 69 3.50 -35.90 -12.93
N THR A 70 3.04 -36.02 -11.69
CA THR A 70 1.96 -36.94 -11.30
C THR A 70 0.60 -36.25 -11.19
N ASN A 71 0.59 -34.96 -10.82
CA ASN A 71 -0.57 -34.19 -10.39
C ASN A 71 -1.36 -34.94 -9.30
N SER A 72 -0.65 -35.54 -8.33
CA SER A 72 -1.21 -36.45 -7.33
C SER A 72 -2.21 -35.75 -6.40
N ARG A 73 -1.96 -34.46 -6.10
CA ARG A 73 -2.84 -33.62 -5.28
C ARG A 73 -3.93 -32.92 -6.10
N GLY A 74 -3.92 -33.08 -7.43
CA GLY A 74 -4.92 -32.50 -8.33
C GLY A 74 -4.85 -30.97 -8.40
N LEU A 75 -3.66 -30.38 -8.22
CA LEU A 75 -3.49 -28.92 -8.19
C LEU A 75 -3.64 -28.28 -9.58
N MET A 76 -3.25 -29.01 -10.63
CA MET A 76 -3.29 -28.55 -12.01
C MET A 76 -4.41 -29.23 -12.80
N SER A 77 -4.81 -28.63 -13.92
CA SER A 77 -5.80 -29.22 -14.84
C SER A 77 -5.29 -30.47 -15.56
N ARG A 78 -3.96 -30.60 -15.71
CA ARG A 78 -3.28 -31.74 -16.32
C ARG A 78 -1.88 -31.92 -15.73
N ARG A 79 -1.28 -33.07 -16.01
CA ARG A 79 0.14 -33.35 -15.69
C ARG A 79 1.07 -32.55 -16.59
N GLU A 80 2.10 -31.97 -16.02
CA GLU A 80 3.07 -31.08 -16.70
C GLU A 80 4.49 -31.67 -16.66
N LYS A 81 4.68 -32.84 -17.28
CA LYS A 81 5.96 -33.59 -17.26
C LYS A 81 7.15 -32.75 -17.72
N LYS A 82 6.99 -31.96 -18.79
CA LYS A 82 8.06 -31.08 -19.30
C LYS A 82 8.49 -30.01 -18.30
N LEU A 83 7.54 -29.50 -17.50
CA LEU A 83 7.85 -28.51 -16.47
C LEU A 83 8.54 -29.16 -15.27
N ALA A 84 8.17 -30.40 -14.92
CA ALA A 84 8.89 -31.18 -13.91
C ALA A 84 10.39 -31.30 -14.28
N ASP A 85 10.68 -31.67 -15.53
CA ASP A 85 12.07 -31.78 -16.02
C ASP A 85 12.80 -30.42 -16.07
N THR A 86 12.06 -29.30 -16.21
CA THR A 86 12.64 -27.95 -16.10
C THR A 86 12.99 -27.62 -14.65
N VAL A 87 12.11 -27.91 -13.68
CA VAL A 87 12.35 -27.65 -12.25
C VAL A 87 13.53 -28.48 -11.73
N GLU A 88 13.62 -29.76 -12.10
CA GLU A 88 14.72 -30.64 -11.67
C GLU A 88 16.09 -30.20 -12.18
N ARG A 89 16.16 -29.71 -13.43
CA ARG A 89 17.42 -29.22 -14.01
C ARG A 89 17.83 -27.85 -13.49
N ALA A 90 16.92 -27.11 -12.85
CA ALA A 90 17.19 -25.77 -12.34
C ALA A 90 17.89 -25.82 -10.97
N THR A 91 19.13 -26.33 -10.94
CA THR A 91 19.91 -26.49 -9.70
C THR A 91 20.22 -25.18 -8.99
N ALA A 92 20.24 -24.05 -9.72
CA ALA A 92 20.41 -22.72 -9.14
C ALA A 92 19.10 -22.07 -8.63
N PHE A 93 17.96 -22.74 -8.80
CA PHE A 93 16.64 -22.21 -8.42
C PHE A 93 16.17 -22.75 -7.06
N PRO A 94 15.63 -21.92 -6.16
CA PRO A 94 15.48 -20.48 -6.27
C PRO A 94 16.79 -19.75 -5.95
N SER A 95 17.01 -18.61 -6.60
CA SER A 95 18.08 -17.70 -6.20
C SER A 95 17.77 -17.12 -4.82
N LEU A 96 18.54 -17.49 -3.80
CA LEU A 96 18.36 -17.00 -2.44
C LEU A 96 18.43 -15.47 -2.35
N LYS A 97 19.29 -14.84 -3.17
CA LYS A 97 19.35 -13.38 -3.29
C LYS A 97 18.01 -12.76 -3.69
N ILE A 98 17.28 -13.39 -4.62
CA ILE A 98 15.96 -12.91 -5.06
C ILE A 98 14.91 -13.19 -3.97
N VAL A 99 14.99 -14.35 -3.30
CA VAL A 99 14.15 -14.64 -2.14
C VAL A 99 14.31 -13.55 -1.07
N ASP A 100 15.54 -13.09 -0.84
CA ASP A 100 15.85 -12.07 0.17
C ASP A 100 15.28 -10.70 -0.20
N PHE A 101 15.22 -10.33 -1.48
CA PHE A 101 14.53 -9.10 -1.88
C PHE A 101 13.05 -9.08 -1.46
N TYR A 102 12.42 -10.24 -1.30
CA TYR A 102 11.05 -10.34 -0.80
C TYR A 102 10.96 -10.57 0.72
N LEU A 103 11.86 -11.35 1.31
CA LEU A 103 11.81 -11.71 2.72
C LEU A 103 12.42 -10.66 3.65
N ASP A 104 13.49 -10.03 3.19
CA ASP A 104 14.22 -8.97 3.90
C ASP A 104 14.43 -7.78 2.96
N PRO A 105 13.34 -7.10 2.54
CA PRO A 105 13.45 -5.94 1.68
C PRO A 105 14.23 -4.85 2.40
N ARG A 106 15.11 -4.17 1.67
CA ARG A 106 15.81 -2.99 2.20
C ARG A 106 14.82 -1.87 2.41
N VAL A 107 14.41 -1.65 3.66
CA VAL A 107 13.49 -0.60 4.09
C VAL A 107 14.19 0.39 5.03
N SER A 108 13.65 1.60 5.15
CA SER A 108 14.10 2.57 6.15
C SER A 108 13.84 2.04 7.56
N ASP A 109 14.80 2.20 8.47
CA ASP A 109 14.65 1.81 9.88
C ASP A 109 13.92 2.92 10.66
N PRO A 110 12.72 2.67 11.20
CA PRO A 110 12.00 3.66 12.01
C PRO A 110 12.70 3.99 13.35
N ARG A 111 13.72 3.23 13.74
CA ARG A 111 14.55 3.47 14.93
C ARG A 111 15.81 4.26 14.62
N ALA A 112 16.12 4.51 13.36
CA ALA A 112 17.28 5.30 12.98
C ALA A 112 17.14 6.74 13.50
N ALA A 113 18.26 7.33 13.93
CA ALA A 113 18.26 8.68 14.53
C ALA A 113 17.83 9.78 13.55
N ASP A 114 18.01 9.56 12.25
CA ASP A 114 17.61 10.44 11.16
C ASP A 114 16.20 10.13 10.61
N TYR A 115 15.53 9.10 11.13
CA TYR A 115 14.17 8.79 10.72
C TYR A 115 13.19 9.84 11.24
N THR A 116 12.54 10.53 10.31
CA THR A 116 11.42 11.43 10.61
C THR A 116 10.14 10.79 10.10
N ALA A 117 9.24 10.44 11.02
CA ALA A 117 7.93 9.92 10.64
C ALA A 117 7.14 10.98 9.84
N PRO A 118 6.50 10.62 8.72
CA PRO A 118 5.70 11.57 7.96
C PRO A 118 4.50 12.01 8.80
N THR A 119 4.34 13.32 8.98
CA THR A 119 3.16 13.91 9.62
C THR A 119 2.26 14.57 8.59
N TRP A 120 0.95 14.58 8.87
CA TRP A 120 -0.07 15.15 7.96
C TRP A 120 -0.56 16.54 8.40
N ASP A 121 0.07 17.10 9.44
CA ASP A 121 -0.30 18.36 10.10
C ASP A 121 0.46 19.60 9.57
N ARG A 122 1.55 19.41 8.81
CA ARG A 122 2.38 20.47 8.22
C ARG A 122 1.56 21.63 7.66
N GLN A 123 1.81 22.86 8.11
CA GLN A 123 1.12 24.03 7.55
C GLN A 123 1.49 24.26 6.09
N LEU A 124 0.50 24.68 5.29
CA LEU A 124 0.73 25.06 3.91
C LEU A 124 1.31 26.47 3.89
N ASP A 125 2.48 26.61 3.27
CA ASP A 125 3.08 27.91 3.01
C ASP A 125 2.49 28.46 1.69
N LEU A 126 1.49 29.34 1.83
CA LEU A 126 0.83 29.99 0.69
C LEU A 126 1.77 30.94 -0.06
N GLY A 127 2.72 31.56 0.64
CA GLY A 127 3.73 32.43 0.02
C GLY A 127 4.67 31.62 -0.86
N ALA A 128 5.24 30.53 -0.33
CA ALA A 128 6.09 29.64 -1.11
C ALA A 128 5.33 28.99 -2.28
N LEU A 129 4.04 28.67 -2.12
CA LEU A 129 3.19 28.18 -3.20
C LEU A 129 2.97 29.24 -4.29
N ALA A 130 2.70 30.49 -3.89
CA ALA A 130 2.56 31.62 -4.79
C ALA A 130 3.85 31.88 -5.57
N ASP A 131 4.99 31.93 -4.88
CA ASP A 131 6.32 32.12 -5.47
C ASP A 131 6.68 30.98 -6.42
N PHE A 132 6.32 29.74 -6.07
CA PHE A 132 6.49 28.59 -6.96
C PHE A 132 5.63 28.74 -8.21
N ALA A 133 4.34 29.09 -8.06
CA ALA A 133 3.41 29.22 -9.17
C ALA A 133 3.83 30.35 -10.13
N GLN A 134 4.25 31.51 -9.61
CA GLN A 134 4.78 32.59 -10.43
C GLN A 134 6.02 32.15 -11.22
N ARG A 135 6.97 31.45 -10.58
CA ARG A 135 8.21 31.03 -11.23
C ARG A 135 8.06 29.85 -12.19
N LYS A 136 7.09 28.96 -11.95
CA LYS A 136 6.93 27.71 -12.73
C LYS A 136 5.83 27.77 -13.76
N PHE A 137 4.79 28.56 -13.52
CA PHE A 137 3.67 28.72 -14.43
C PHE A 137 3.58 30.12 -15.02
N GLU A 138 4.48 31.03 -14.64
CA GLU A 138 4.56 32.41 -15.16
C GLU A 138 3.26 33.21 -14.93
N TRP A 139 2.48 32.82 -13.93
CA TRP A 139 1.23 33.51 -13.60
C TRP A 139 1.52 34.90 -13.06
N GLY A 140 0.96 35.92 -13.71
CA GLY A 140 0.91 37.27 -13.17
C GLY A 140 0.04 37.34 -11.91
N HIS A 141 0.15 38.43 -11.14
CA HIS A 141 -0.53 38.58 -9.84
C HIS A 141 -2.05 38.33 -9.89
N VAL A 142 -2.75 38.91 -10.88
CA VAL A 142 -4.21 38.76 -11.04
C VAL A 142 -4.59 37.33 -11.39
N GLU A 143 -3.82 36.69 -12.28
CA GLU A 143 -4.06 35.30 -12.63
C GLU A 143 -3.82 34.39 -11.42
N LEU A 144 -2.72 34.60 -10.70
CA LEU A 144 -2.36 33.83 -9.51
C LEU A 144 -3.46 33.85 -8.46
N GLU A 145 -3.97 35.04 -8.11
CA GLU A 145 -5.06 35.16 -7.13
C GLU A 145 -6.30 34.38 -7.58
N SER A 146 -6.69 34.54 -8.85
CA SER A 146 -7.83 33.82 -9.43
C SER A 146 -7.62 32.30 -9.40
N LYS A 147 -6.42 31.81 -9.75
CA LYS A 147 -6.12 30.38 -9.73
C LYS A 147 -6.08 29.82 -8.32
N LEU A 148 -5.47 30.52 -7.35
CA LEU A 148 -5.45 30.09 -5.95
C LEU A 148 -6.87 30.01 -5.38
N ARG A 149 -7.70 31.02 -5.63
CA ARG A 149 -9.12 31.02 -5.21
C ARG A 149 -9.91 29.88 -5.84
N ASN A 150 -9.72 29.61 -7.13
CA ASN A 150 -10.51 28.59 -7.83
C ASN A 150 -10.02 27.16 -7.65
N LYS A 151 -8.72 26.96 -7.38
CA LYS A 151 -8.09 25.63 -7.39
C LYS A 151 -7.61 25.15 -6.03
N VAL A 152 -7.24 26.07 -5.13
CA VAL A 152 -6.63 25.73 -3.84
C VAL A 152 -7.60 25.92 -2.67
N TRP A 153 -8.48 26.91 -2.78
CA TRP A 153 -9.43 27.30 -1.73
C TRP A 153 -10.20 26.16 -1.08
N LEU A 154 -10.84 25.30 -1.88
CA LEU A 154 -11.64 24.20 -1.34
C LEU A 154 -10.77 23.20 -0.56
N GLY A 155 -9.54 22.95 -1.04
CA GLY A 155 -8.58 22.09 -0.35
C GLY A 155 -8.14 22.67 0.99
N LEU A 156 -7.91 23.99 1.05
CA LEU A 156 -7.60 24.70 2.30
C LEU A 156 -8.75 24.62 3.29
N ALA A 157 -9.97 24.89 2.85
CA ALA A 157 -11.15 24.85 3.71
C ALA A 157 -11.37 23.45 4.30
N LEU A 158 -11.22 22.41 3.47
CA LEU A 158 -11.29 21.02 3.93
C LEU A 158 -10.16 20.66 4.89
N ARG A 159 -8.94 21.18 4.68
CA ARG A 159 -7.80 20.94 5.57
C ARG A 159 -8.07 21.47 6.97
N GLU A 160 -8.56 22.71 7.09
CA GLU A 160 -8.85 23.30 8.38
C GLU A 160 -10.08 22.69 9.05
N ALA A 161 -11.14 22.38 8.28
CA ALA A 161 -12.28 21.61 8.80
C ALA A 161 -11.85 20.25 9.36
N ARG A 162 -10.96 19.54 8.65
CA ARG A 162 -10.38 18.27 9.13
C ARG A 162 -9.56 18.47 10.41
N ARG A 163 -8.78 19.54 10.52
CA ARG A 163 -8.00 19.83 11.74
C ARG A 163 -8.89 20.09 12.94
N ALA A 164 -9.92 20.91 12.77
CA ALA A 164 -10.91 21.16 13.82
C ALA A 164 -11.63 19.87 14.24
N ALA A 165 -11.93 18.98 13.29
CA ALA A 165 -12.50 17.68 13.56
C ALA A 165 -11.59 16.78 14.41
N LEU A 166 -10.34 16.64 13.99
CA LEU A 166 -9.37 15.82 14.72
C LEU A 166 -9.08 16.36 16.12
N ALA A 167 -9.06 17.69 16.29
CA ALA A 167 -8.92 18.32 17.61
C ALA A 167 -10.11 17.98 18.52
N ALA A 168 -11.34 18.14 18.01
CA ALA A 168 -12.55 17.81 18.76
C ALA A 168 -12.65 16.32 19.12
N ASP A 169 -12.25 15.41 18.22
CA ASP A 169 -12.23 13.96 18.48
C ASP A 169 -11.16 13.58 19.51
N SER A 170 -10.01 14.26 19.50
CA SER A 170 -8.95 14.07 20.50
C SER A 170 -9.43 14.51 21.89
N GLU A 171 -10.07 15.66 22.00
CA GLU A 171 -10.68 16.14 23.25
C GLU A 171 -11.74 15.17 23.80
N ARG A 172 -12.59 14.62 22.92
CA ARG A 172 -13.59 13.61 23.31
C ARG A 172 -12.97 12.30 23.77
N SER A 173 -11.88 11.87 23.15
CA SER A 173 -11.17 10.64 23.51
C SER A 173 -10.49 10.75 24.88
N HIS A 174 -10.07 11.95 25.27
CA HIS A 174 -9.55 12.23 26.61
C HIS A 174 -10.64 12.51 27.66
N ALA A 175 -11.88 12.79 27.25
CA ALA A 175 -13.03 12.94 28.13
C ALA A 175 -13.63 11.57 28.52
N SER A 176 -14.07 11.43 29.78
CA SER A 176 -14.59 10.18 30.34
C SER A 176 -15.77 9.60 29.52
N PRO A 177 -15.89 8.27 29.33
CA PRO A 177 -16.84 7.62 28.41
C PRO A 177 -18.33 7.71 28.82
N SER A 178 -18.66 8.43 29.90
CA SER A 178 -20.01 8.43 30.49
C SER A 178 -20.96 9.48 29.93
N ARG A 179 -20.59 10.24 28.88
CA ARG A 179 -21.50 11.22 28.27
C ARG A 179 -21.91 10.78 26.86
N PRO A 180 -23.18 10.34 26.66
CA PRO A 180 -23.67 10.08 25.31
C PRO A 180 -23.55 11.35 24.47
N ALA A 181 -23.05 11.19 23.24
CA ALA A 181 -22.96 12.29 22.29
C ALA A 181 -24.37 12.85 22.04
N PRO A 182 -24.59 14.17 22.17
CA PRO A 182 -25.89 14.75 21.88
C PRO A 182 -26.25 14.46 20.41
N SER A 183 -27.41 13.83 20.20
CA SER A 183 -27.97 13.59 18.87
C SER A 183 -28.18 14.95 18.20
N GLY A 184 -27.39 15.24 17.17
CA GLY A 184 -27.36 16.55 16.53
C GLY A 184 -25.99 17.24 16.57
N SER A 185 -24.90 16.52 16.84
CA SER A 185 -23.55 17.10 16.83
C SER A 185 -23.25 17.77 15.49
N THR A 186 -23.22 19.09 15.50
CA THR A 186 -22.69 19.92 14.42
C THR A 186 -21.32 19.36 14.04
N PRO A 187 -21.01 19.18 12.74
CA PRO A 187 -19.68 18.77 12.35
C PRO A 187 -18.68 19.76 12.94
N PRO A 188 -17.54 19.27 13.46
CA PRO A 188 -16.51 20.10 14.09
C PRO A 188 -15.76 20.91 13.02
N VAL A 189 -16.48 21.84 12.41
CA VAL A 189 -15.97 22.90 11.56
C VAL A 189 -15.94 24.16 12.44
N PRO A 190 -14.90 24.99 12.37
CA PRO A 190 -14.84 26.19 13.19
C PRO A 190 -16.11 27.04 13.03
N SER A 191 -16.60 27.60 14.13
CA SER A 191 -17.83 28.41 14.12
C SER A 191 -17.72 29.57 13.13
N GLY A 192 -18.77 29.78 12.31
CA GLY A 192 -18.80 30.86 11.33
C GLY A 192 -18.19 30.53 9.96
N TRP A 193 -17.65 29.31 9.77
CA TRP A 193 -17.07 28.89 8.49
C TRP A 193 -18.08 28.43 7.45
N ILE A 194 -19.16 27.79 7.89
CA ILE A 194 -20.26 27.36 7.01
C ILE A 194 -21.34 28.44 7.07
N ALA A 195 -21.54 29.15 5.96
CA ALA A 195 -22.62 30.12 5.82
C ALA A 195 -23.98 29.42 5.64
N ALA A 196 -24.02 28.32 4.89
CA ALA A 196 -25.24 27.53 4.70
C ALA A 196 -24.94 26.06 4.33
N VAL A 197 -25.85 25.16 4.72
CA VAL A 197 -25.92 23.78 4.20
C VAL A 197 -27.17 23.70 3.34
N ARG A 198 -27.00 23.40 2.05
CA ARG A 198 -28.08 23.48 1.07
C ARG A 198 -28.74 22.14 0.78
N ASP A 199 -27.95 21.07 0.72
CA ASP A 199 -28.44 19.77 0.27
C ASP A 199 -27.59 18.63 0.85
N LEU A 200 -28.20 17.45 0.97
CA LEU A 200 -27.56 16.19 1.30
C LEU A 200 -27.58 15.30 0.06
N LYS A 201 -26.41 14.93 -0.43
CA LYS A 201 -26.23 14.08 -1.60
C LYS A 201 -25.58 12.75 -1.20
N VAL A 202 -26.17 11.65 -1.64
CA VAL A 202 -25.60 10.30 -1.57
C VAL A 202 -25.43 9.83 -3.01
N ASP A 203 -24.19 9.56 -3.43
CA ASP A 203 -23.87 9.33 -4.84
C ASP A 203 -23.00 8.08 -5.02
N THR A 204 -23.20 7.33 -6.10
CA THR A 204 -22.41 6.12 -6.39
C THR A 204 -20.96 6.45 -6.71
N THR A 205 -20.66 7.64 -7.24
CA THR A 205 -19.29 8.11 -7.52
C THR A 205 -18.45 8.25 -6.26
N THR A 206 -19.08 8.48 -5.10
CA THR A 206 -18.40 8.55 -3.80
C THR A 206 -18.51 7.25 -3.02
N GLY A 207 -18.95 6.16 -3.64
CA GLY A 207 -19.21 4.90 -2.93
C GLY A 207 -20.36 5.02 -1.93
N LEU A 208 -21.35 5.86 -2.23
CA LEU A 208 -22.49 6.18 -1.36
C LEU A 208 -22.11 6.86 -0.03
N VAL A 209 -20.93 7.48 0.04
CA VAL A 209 -20.56 8.33 1.19
C VAL A 209 -21.46 9.57 1.17
N PRO A 210 -22.23 9.84 2.25
CA PRO A 210 -23.07 11.04 2.34
C PRO A 210 -22.21 12.31 2.25
N SER A 211 -22.65 13.27 1.45
CA SER A 211 -21.96 14.53 1.19
C SER A 211 -22.93 15.70 1.31
N TYR A 212 -22.48 16.80 1.91
CA TYR A 212 -23.30 18.00 2.02
C TYR A 212 -22.86 19.04 1.00
N ARG A 213 -23.82 19.67 0.32
CA ARG A 213 -23.56 20.89 -0.44
C ARG A 213 -23.50 22.04 0.56
N VAL A 214 -22.29 22.53 0.82
CA VAL A 214 -22.04 23.61 1.76
C VAL A 214 -21.66 24.89 1.03
N GLU A 215 -22.06 26.01 1.60
CA GLU A 215 -21.58 27.35 1.26
C GLU A 215 -20.65 27.81 2.37
N LEU A 216 -19.43 28.17 2.02
CA LEU A 216 -18.43 28.66 2.96
C LEU A 216 -18.60 30.17 3.13
N SER A 217 -18.37 30.65 4.36
CA SER A 217 -18.33 32.08 4.66
C SER A 217 -17.17 32.74 3.92
N ALA A 218 -17.37 33.99 3.48
CA ALA A 218 -16.30 34.78 2.85
C ALA A 218 -15.13 35.03 3.81
N ALA A 219 -15.41 35.14 5.12
CA ALA A 219 -14.45 35.48 6.16
C ALA A 219 -13.54 34.31 6.59
N VAL A 220 -13.65 33.14 5.97
CA VAL A 220 -12.90 31.92 6.35
C VAL A 220 -11.39 32.13 6.31
N PHE A 221 -10.89 33.06 5.49
CA PHE A 221 -9.47 33.38 5.34
C PHE A 221 -9.17 34.89 5.35
N ASP A 222 -10.11 35.72 5.83
CA ASP A 222 -9.89 37.18 5.97
C ASP A 222 -9.15 37.55 7.28
N ALA A 223 -8.40 36.60 7.85
CA ALA A 223 -7.68 36.72 9.12
C ALA A 223 -6.16 36.61 8.93
#